data_AF-A0A938V3V3-F1
#
_entry.id   AF-A0A938V3V3-F1
#
_cell.length_a   1.000
_cell.length_b   1.000
_cell.length_c   1.000
_cell.angle_alpha   90.00
_cell.angle_beta   90.00
_cell.angle_gamma   90.00
#
_symmetry.space_group_name_H-M   'P 1'
#
loop_
_entity.id
_entity.type
_entity.pdbx_description
1 polymer ?
#
loop_
_entity_poly.entity_id
_entity_poly.type
_entity_poly.pdbx_seq_one_letter_code
_entity_poly.pdbx_strand_id
1 'polypeptide(L)'
;MDITWDAGHIDDSHEYAKTYRTDFLFLEPEKFLCTHFPTDSKWQLLDRPVGKQEFLDLPYLRGEFFGYGLELAGPATQVSQAGDSASLDLLAPQDVLLMAQLADPHDGEQTRRTFIRRIQGAARVDALFPESGQWKLRLFARTSSDPEPNRYTWVADLGYEAAAGTDSRFPETFGTYGQIGCNLIEPQFSPLPVGEPLRFSVDVPGVAGVAVVQGEAWTKLQRTTGDNWTGTATSSSSQPLKVLVQLRADDSQWQGILQYE
;
A
#
# COMPACT_ATOMS: atom_id res chain seq x y z
N MET A 1 -4.38 33.81 -3.25
CA MET A 1 -5.39 32.76 -3.05
C MET A 1 -5.88 32.38 -4.43
N ASP A 2 -5.53 31.18 -4.88
CA ASP A 2 -6.04 30.64 -6.13
C ASP A 2 -7.34 29.89 -5.81
N ILE A 3 -8.45 30.39 -6.33
CA ILE A 3 -9.79 29.83 -6.08
C ILE A 3 -10.10 28.62 -6.96
N THR A 4 -9.12 28.13 -7.74
CA THR A 4 -9.31 27.08 -8.75
C THR A 4 -8.59 25.77 -8.46
N TRP A 5 -7.81 25.67 -7.39
CA TRP A 5 -7.02 24.46 -7.06
C TRP A 5 -7.87 23.19 -6.93
N ASP A 6 -9.09 23.35 -6.44
CA ASP A 6 -10.05 22.25 -6.26
C ASP A 6 -11.24 22.34 -7.24
N ALA A 7 -11.09 23.04 -8.37
CA ALA A 7 -12.19 23.22 -9.31
C ALA A 7 -12.32 22.06 -10.32
N GLY A 8 -11.23 21.36 -10.62
CA GLY A 8 -11.17 20.28 -11.60
C GLY A 8 -9.77 20.07 -12.17
N HIS A 9 -9.67 19.23 -13.19
CA HIS A 9 -8.41 18.95 -13.90
C HIS A 9 -8.66 18.84 -15.41
N ILE A 10 -7.59 18.82 -16.19
CA ILE A 10 -7.66 18.45 -17.61
C ILE A 10 -7.49 16.94 -17.68
N ASP A 11 -8.42 16.25 -18.33
CA ASP A 11 -8.38 14.79 -18.48
C ASP A 11 -7.47 14.34 -19.65
N ASP A 12 -7.35 13.03 -19.84
CA ASP A 12 -6.53 12.44 -20.92
C ASP A 12 -7.02 12.81 -22.33
N SER A 13 -8.27 13.29 -22.47
CA SER A 13 -8.83 13.80 -23.72
C SER A 13 -8.54 15.29 -23.93
N HIS A 14 -7.75 15.90 -23.04
CA HIS A 14 -7.46 17.32 -22.97
C HIS A 14 -8.71 18.20 -22.73
N GLU A 15 -9.78 17.63 -22.17
CA GLU A 15 -10.98 18.36 -21.81
C GLU A 15 -10.97 18.73 -20.32
N TYR A 16 -11.59 19.86 -19.98
CA TYR A 16 -11.71 20.25 -18.58
C TYR A 16 -12.80 19.45 -17.88
N ALA A 17 -12.37 18.53 -17.02
CA ALA A 17 -13.22 17.76 -16.14
C ALA A 17 -13.43 18.52 -14.82
N LYS A 18 -14.61 19.14 -14.68
CA LYS A 18 -15.00 19.80 -13.42
C LYS A 18 -15.13 18.77 -12.31
N THR A 19 -14.31 18.90 -11.28
CA THR A 19 -14.32 18.04 -10.10
C THR A 19 -14.13 18.95 -8.90
N TYR A 20 -15.23 19.27 -8.21
CA TYR A 20 -15.15 20.09 -7.01
C TYR A 20 -14.57 19.27 -5.86
N ARG A 21 -13.48 19.77 -5.27
CA ARG A 21 -12.84 19.18 -4.10
C ARG A 21 -12.67 20.24 -3.00
N THR A 22 -12.16 19.80 -1.86
CA THR A 22 -11.84 20.67 -0.73
C THR A 22 -10.51 20.26 -0.10
N ASP A 23 -9.64 19.59 -0.86
CA ASP A 23 -8.41 18.99 -0.37
C ASP A 23 -7.40 20.05 0.11
N PHE A 24 -7.50 21.26 -0.43
CA PHE A 24 -6.69 22.41 -0.03
C PHE A 24 -7.49 23.46 0.77
N LEU A 25 -8.80 23.27 0.94
CA LEU A 25 -9.63 24.19 1.71
C LEU A 25 -9.38 23.98 3.21
N PHE A 26 -8.86 25.00 3.88
CA PHE A 26 -8.48 24.98 5.30
C PHE A 26 -7.36 23.99 5.66
N LEU A 27 -6.61 23.50 4.68
CA LEU A 27 -5.40 22.73 4.93
C LEU A 27 -4.38 23.61 5.69
N GLU A 28 -3.69 23.03 6.67
CA GLU A 28 -2.69 23.77 7.45
C GLU A 28 -1.51 24.20 6.57
N PRO A 29 -0.91 25.39 6.77
CA PRO A 29 0.16 25.89 5.90
C PRO A 29 1.39 24.97 5.83
N GLU A 30 1.70 24.24 6.90
CA GLU A 30 2.77 23.24 6.95
C GLU A 30 2.54 22.12 5.93
N LYS A 31 1.28 21.70 5.75
CA LYS A 31 0.89 20.62 4.82
C LYS A 31 0.93 21.09 3.36
N PHE A 32 0.69 22.39 3.11
CA PHE A 32 0.88 22.96 1.76
C PHE A 32 2.32 22.82 1.27
N LEU A 33 3.30 22.93 2.17
CA LEU A 33 4.71 22.82 1.84
C LEU A 33 5.14 21.42 1.37
N CYS A 34 4.31 20.39 1.50
CA CYS A 34 4.62 19.08 0.91
C CYS A 34 4.50 19.07 -0.63
N THR A 35 3.85 20.08 -1.23
CA THR A 35 3.63 20.16 -2.69
C THR A 35 3.85 21.55 -3.26
N HIS A 36 3.71 22.61 -2.46
CA HIS A 36 3.71 24.00 -2.91
C HIS A 36 4.72 24.85 -2.13
N PHE A 37 5.73 25.36 -2.81
CA PHE A 37 6.69 26.31 -2.25
C PHE A 37 6.41 27.73 -2.77
N PRO A 38 5.98 28.68 -1.93
CA PRO A 38 5.69 30.03 -2.39
C PRO A 38 6.97 30.80 -2.74
N THR A 39 6.88 31.67 -3.75
CA THR A 39 8.01 32.52 -4.17
C THR A 39 8.46 33.50 -3.10
N ASP A 40 7.53 34.00 -2.27
CA ASP A 40 7.81 34.87 -1.13
C ASP A 40 7.56 34.08 0.16
N SER A 41 8.58 33.99 1.01
CA SER A 41 8.58 33.16 2.22
C SER A 41 7.52 33.58 3.24
N LYS A 42 7.07 34.84 3.22
CA LYS A 42 5.99 35.29 4.12
C LYS A 42 4.66 34.58 3.87
N TRP A 43 4.44 34.06 2.66
CA TRP A 43 3.22 33.34 2.29
C TRP A 43 3.23 31.87 2.68
N GLN A 44 4.31 31.38 3.29
CA GLN A 44 4.28 30.08 3.96
C GLN A 44 3.40 30.12 5.21
N LEU A 45 3.14 31.31 5.77
CA LEU A 45 2.30 31.50 6.96
C LEU A 45 2.77 30.68 8.18
N LEU A 46 4.08 30.41 8.25
CA LEU A 46 4.75 29.73 9.35
C LEU A 46 5.51 30.72 10.23
N ASP A 47 5.58 30.44 11.53
CA ASP A 47 6.41 31.20 12.47
C ASP A 47 7.91 31.15 12.09
N ARG A 48 8.35 29.98 11.60
CA ARG A 48 9.67 29.77 11.02
C ARG A 48 9.53 29.31 9.57
N PRO A 49 9.75 30.19 8.58
CA PRO A 49 9.73 29.81 7.18
C PRO A 49 10.76 28.73 6.86
N VAL A 50 10.32 27.74 6.10
CA VAL A 50 11.11 26.66 5.53
C VAL A 50 11.92 27.17 4.34
N GLY A 51 13.21 26.81 4.30
CA GLY A 51 14.07 27.15 3.17
C GLY A 51 13.83 26.25 1.96
N LYS A 52 14.27 26.67 0.76
CA LYS A 52 14.11 25.87 -0.47
C LYS A 52 14.71 24.46 -0.35
N GLN A 53 15.87 24.34 0.29
CA GLN A 53 16.54 23.04 0.46
C GLN A 53 15.77 22.12 1.41
N GLU A 54 15.19 22.68 2.47
CA GLU A 54 14.36 21.94 3.43
C GLU A 54 13.04 21.52 2.78
N PHE A 55 12.43 22.39 1.96
CA PHE A 55 11.27 22.03 1.13
C PHE A 55 11.58 20.85 0.17
N LEU A 56 12.73 20.86 -0.50
CA LEU A 56 13.17 19.76 -1.37
C LEU A 56 13.54 18.47 -0.61
N ASP A 57 13.54 18.50 0.71
CA ASP A 57 13.74 17.32 1.55
C ASP A 57 12.42 16.85 2.20
N LEU A 58 11.32 17.60 2.07
CA LEU A 58 10.01 17.20 2.57
C LEU A 58 9.43 16.05 1.74
N PRO A 59 8.72 15.09 2.37
CA PRO A 59 8.03 14.05 1.64
C PRO A 59 6.96 14.66 0.72
N TYR A 60 6.81 14.11 -0.48
CA TYR A 60 5.79 14.55 -1.42
C TYR A 60 4.43 13.96 -1.01
N LEU A 61 3.69 14.72 -0.21
CA LEU A 61 2.35 14.38 0.28
C LEU A 61 1.33 15.33 -0.33
N ARG A 62 0.37 14.81 -1.09
CA ARG A 62 -0.69 15.60 -1.71
C ARG A 62 -1.77 15.98 -0.69
N GLY A 63 -2.59 16.99 -0.98
CA GLY A 63 -3.69 17.40 -0.11
C GLY A 63 -4.62 16.22 0.25
N GLU A 64 -4.85 15.33 -0.72
CA GLU A 64 -5.65 14.12 -0.53
C GLU A 64 -5.09 13.16 0.53
N PHE A 65 -3.77 13.11 0.73
CA PHE A 65 -3.17 12.31 1.80
C PHE A 65 -3.77 12.70 3.16
N PHE A 66 -3.81 14.00 3.43
CA PHE A 66 -4.39 14.56 4.65
C PHE A 66 -5.92 14.50 4.64
N GLY A 67 -6.55 14.66 3.47
CA GLY A 67 -8.00 14.53 3.30
C GLY A 67 -8.54 13.15 3.67
N TYR A 68 -7.77 12.09 3.44
CA TYR A 68 -8.06 10.73 3.91
C TYR A 68 -7.68 10.49 5.38
N GLY A 69 -7.20 11.50 6.10
CA GLY A 69 -6.74 11.36 7.49
C GLY A 69 -5.49 10.51 7.63
N LEU A 70 -4.67 10.40 6.58
CA LEU A 70 -3.39 9.69 6.66
C LEU A 70 -2.35 10.56 7.34
N GLU A 71 -1.50 9.92 8.15
CA GLU A 71 -0.37 10.57 8.81
C GLU A 71 0.85 9.66 8.76
N LEU A 72 2.04 10.23 8.58
CA LEU A 72 3.28 9.48 8.73
C LEU A 72 3.51 9.15 10.20
N ALA A 73 3.79 7.88 10.54
CA ALA A 73 4.01 7.47 11.93
C ALA A 73 5.40 7.86 12.46
N GLY A 74 6.25 8.44 11.62
CA GLY A 74 7.60 8.88 11.96
C GLY A 74 8.12 9.92 10.96
N PRO A 75 9.33 10.45 11.18
CA PRO A 75 9.94 11.38 10.25
C PRO A 75 10.17 10.70 8.89
N ALA A 76 9.86 11.40 7.81
CA ALA A 76 10.20 10.98 6.46
C ALA A 76 10.80 12.17 5.69
N THR A 77 11.63 11.85 4.72
CA THR A 77 12.21 12.80 3.76
C THR A 77 11.70 12.50 2.36
N GLN A 78 11.95 13.41 1.40
CA GLN A 78 11.61 13.18 0.00
C GLN A 78 12.31 11.94 -0.54
N VAL A 79 13.58 11.74 -0.17
CA VAL A 79 14.40 10.59 -0.56
C VAL A 79 15.10 10.01 0.66
N SER A 80 14.92 8.72 0.91
CA SER A 80 15.56 7.99 2.00
C SER A 80 16.59 6.97 1.48
N GLN A 81 17.66 6.74 2.25
CA GLN A 81 18.59 5.64 1.96
C GLN A 81 18.00 4.31 2.43
N ALA A 82 18.17 3.26 1.64
CA ALA A 82 17.68 1.93 1.99
C ALA A 82 18.62 0.81 1.52
N GLY A 83 18.42 -0.40 2.07
CA GLY A 83 19.12 -1.60 1.62
C GLY A 83 18.51 -2.17 0.34
N ASP A 84 18.13 -3.44 0.38
CA ASP A 84 17.32 -4.11 -0.65
C ASP A 84 15.81 -3.94 -0.42
N SER A 85 15.42 -3.30 0.67
CA SER A 85 14.05 -3.15 1.12
C SER A 85 13.87 -1.91 2.00
N ALA A 86 12.63 -1.44 2.09
CA ALA A 86 12.22 -0.35 2.95
C ALA A 86 10.81 -0.59 3.51
N SER A 87 10.49 0.08 4.62
CA SER A 87 9.14 0.08 5.18
C SER A 87 8.72 1.51 5.53
N LEU A 88 7.45 1.80 5.31
CA LEU A 88 6.80 3.03 5.69
C LEU A 88 5.64 2.72 6.63
N ASP A 89 5.71 3.22 7.84
CA ASP A 89 4.61 3.13 8.80
C ASP A 89 3.77 4.41 8.75
N LEU A 90 2.45 4.25 8.64
CA LEU A 90 1.50 5.35 8.62
C LEU A 90 0.27 5.07 9.50
N LEU A 91 -0.30 6.12 10.06
CA LEU A 91 -1.63 6.07 10.65
C LEU A 91 -2.64 6.18 9.49
N ALA A 92 -3.58 5.24 9.45
CA ALA A 92 -4.61 5.19 8.43
C ALA A 92 -5.95 4.82 9.06
N PRO A 93 -7.00 5.65 8.90
CA PRO A 93 -8.34 5.32 9.39
C PRO A 93 -8.82 3.95 8.90
N GLN A 94 -9.63 3.25 9.69
CA GLN A 94 -10.02 1.86 9.41
C GLN A 94 -10.80 1.70 8.10
N ASP A 95 -11.56 2.72 7.72
CA ASP A 95 -12.37 2.77 6.52
C ASP A 95 -11.59 3.17 5.26
N VAL A 96 -10.30 3.51 5.38
CA VAL A 96 -9.42 3.87 4.26
C VAL A 96 -8.69 2.63 3.75
N LEU A 97 -8.77 2.37 2.45
CA LEU A 97 -8.06 1.30 1.77
C LEU A 97 -6.87 1.88 1.02
N LEU A 98 -5.72 1.24 1.18
CA LEU A 98 -4.44 1.68 0.63
C LEU A 98 -4.00 0.76 -0.49
N MET A 99 -3.31 1.34 -1.46
CA MET A 99 -2.55 0.64 -2.48
C MET A 99 -1.17 1.29 -2.58
N ALA A 100 -0.16 0.50 -2.90
CA ALA A 100 1.20 0.98 -3.06
C ALA A 100 1.80 0.39 -4.32
N GLN A 101 2.53 1.22 -5.06
CA GLN A 101 3.28 0.81 -6.24
C GLN A 101 4.73 1.19 -6.05
N LEU A 102 5.63 0.29 -6.47
CA LEU A 102 7.04 0.64 -6.64
C LEU A 102 7.25 0.95 -8.12
N ALA A 103 7.85 2.09 -8.42
CA ALA A 103 8.18 2.50 -9.78
C ALA A 103 9.66 2.87 -9.89
N ASP A 104 10.24 2.62 -11.07
CA ASP A 104 11.54 3.17 -11.43
C ASP A 104 11.45 4.68 -11.74
N PRO A 105 12.58 5.38 -11.98
CA PRO A 105 12.59 6.82 -12.25
C PRO A 105 11.85 7.24 -13.53
N HIS A 106 11.51 6.30 -14.41
CA HIS A 106 10.77 6.52 -15.65
C HIS A 106 9.28 6.13 -15.51
N ASP A 107 8.78 6.02 -14.27
CA ASP A 107 7.41 5.59 -13.95
C ASP A 107 7.09 4.14 -14.39
N GLY A 108 8.10 3.30 -14.59
CA GLY A 108 7.92 1.87 -14.85
C GLY A 108 7.54 1.10 -13.58
N GLU A 109 6.28 0.69 -13.47
CA GLU A 109 5.75 -0.06 -12.32
C GLU A 109 6.40 -1.46 -12.18
N GLN A 110 6.77 -1.79 -10.96
CA GLN A 110 7.35 -3.07 -10.57
C GLN A 110 6.31 -3.92 -9.83
N THR A 111 5.92 -5.04 -10.45
CA THR A 111 4.90 -5.92 -9.90
C THR A 111 5.39 -6.71 -8.69
N ARG A 112 4.49 -6.90 -7.70
CA ARG A 112 4.72 -7.72 -6.50
C ARG A 112 5.93 -7.26 -5.66
N ARG A 113 6.25 -5.96 -5.71
CA ARG A 113 7.34 -5.33 -4.95
C ARG A 113 6.88 -4.52 -3.74
N THR A 114 5.58 -4.35 -3.56
CA THR A 114 4.99 -3.67 -2.40
C THR A 114 4.03 -4.60 -1.69
N PHE A 115 3.88 -4.40 -0.37
CA PHE A 115 2.89 -5.12 0.43
C PHE A 115 2.40 -4.24 1.56
N ILE A 116 1.10 -4.32 1.85
CA ILE A 116 0.48 -3.49 2.88
C ILE A 116 -0.10 -4.41 3.96
N ARG A 117 0.25 -4.09 5.20
CA ARG A 117 -0.23 -4.78 6.40
C ARG A 117 -0.87 -3.78 7.34
N ARG A 118 -1.95 -4.17 8.02
CA ARG A 118 -2.53 -3.38 9.11
C ARG A 118 -2.17 -4.03 10.45
N ILE A 119 -1.49 -3.29 11.31
CA ILE A 119 -0.99 -3.76 12.60
C ILE A 119 -1.46 -2.77 13.66
N GLN A 120 -2.32 -3.21 14.58
CA GLN A 120 -2.80 -2.41 15.72
C GLN A 120 -3.39 -1.03 15.34
N GLY A 121 -4.03 -0.92 14.18
CA GLY A 121 -4.63 0.32 13.69
C GLY A 121 -3.71 1.21 12.85
N ALA A 122 -2.40 0.93 12.82
CA ALA A 122 -1.47 1.51 11.85
C ALA A 122 -1.41 0.65 10.57
N ALA A 123 -1.02 1.25 9.46
CA ALA A 123 -0.68 0.54 8.23
C ALA A 123 0.84 0.60 8.02
N ARG A 124 1.41 -0.53 7.63
CA ARG A 124 2.81 -0.67 7.23
C ARG A 124 2.85 -1.02 5.76
N VAL A 125 3.56 -0.21 4.97
CA VAL A 125 3.83 -0.45 3.56
C VAL A 125 5.27 -0.91 3.43
N ASP A 126 5.47 -2.15 3.05
CA ASP A 126 6.79 -2.72 2.80
C ASP A 126 7.09 -2.67 1.30
N ALA A 127 8.33 -2.35 0.93
CA ALA A 127 8.82 -2.29 -0.44
C ALA A 127 10.11 -3.12 -0.59
N LEU A 128 10.24 -3.86 -1.69
CA LEU A 128 11.42 -4.63 -2.07
C LEU A 128 12.00 -4.08 -3.36
N PHE A 129 13.28 -3.73 -3.36
CA PHE A 129 13.94 -3.14 -4.52
C PHE A 129 14.51 -4.26 -5.42
N PRO A 130 14.20 -4.28 -6.73
CA PRO A 130 14.76 -5.25 -7.66
C PRO A 130 16.30 -5.18 -7.79
N GLU A 131 16.86 -3.98 -7.75
CA GLU A 131 18.28 -3.69 -7.90
C GLU A 131 18.66 -2.42 -7.12
N SER A 132 19.96 -2.20 -6.94
CA SER A 132 20.46 -0.94 -6.39
C SER A 132 20.12 0.24 -7.32
N GLY A 133 19.80 1.39 -6.75
CA GLY A 133 19.53 2.62 -7.49
C GLY A 133 18.30 3.34 -6.97
N GLN A 134 17.73 4.19 -7.83
CA GLN A 134 16.62 5.07 -7.46
C GLN A 134 15.27 4.41 -7.69
N TRP A 135 14.42 4.50 -6.68
CA TRP A 135 13.07 3.95 -6.70
C TRP A 135 12.07 4.94 -6.11
N LYS A 136 10.83 4.82 -6.54
CA LYS A 136 9.72 5.64 -6.07
C LYS A 136 8.61 4.75 -5.53
N LEU A 137 8.29 4.90 -4.25
CA LEU A 137 7.11 4.32 -3.63
C LEU A 137 5.96 5.31 -3.79
N ARG A 138 4.96 4.93 -4.58
CA ARG A 138 3.74 5.70 -4.80
C ARG A 138 2.59 5.11 -4.00
N LEU A 139 1.90 5.93 -3.24
CA LEU A 139 0.74 5.53 -2.45
C LEU A 139 -0.56 6.02 -3.08
N PHE A 140 -1.58 5.18 -3.00
CA PHE A 140 -2.93 5.54 -3.35
C PHE A 140 -3.90 5.18 -2.24
N ALA A 141 -4.98 5.93 -2.13
CA ALA A 141 -6.01 5.73 -1.13
C ALA A 141 -7.42 5.88 -1.70
N ARG A 142 -8.38 5.23 -1.06
CA ARG A 142 -9.82 5.45 -1.22
C ARG A 142 -10.53 5.11 0.09
N THR A 143 -11.77 5.54 0.23
CA THR A 143 -12.63 5.03 1.30
C THR A 143 -13.29 3.71 0.88
N SER A 144 -13.59 2.86 1.87
CA SER A 144 -14.30 1.60 1.68
C SER A 144 -15.74 1.80 1.19
N SER A 145 -16.33 2.97 1.49
CA SER A 145 -17.66 3.38 1.04
C SER A 145 -17.69 4.06 -0.34
N ASP A 146 -16.53 4.27 -0.99
CA ASP A 146 -16.50 4.91 -2.31
C ASP A 146 -17.35 4.09 -3.32
N PRO A 147 -18.33 4.72 -4.01
CA PRO A 147 -19.17 4.02 -4.98
C PRO A 147 -18.39 3.50 -6.19
N GLU A 148 -17.16 3.98 -6.44
CA GLU A 148 -16.27 3.49 -7.48
C GLU A 148 -15.13 2.65 -6.86
N PRO A 149 -15.32 1.35 -6.61
CA PRO A 149 -14.39 0.53 -5.81
C PRO A 149 -13.01 0.33 -6.44
N ASN A 150 -12.86 0.64 -7.73
CA ASN A 150 -11.61 0.54 -8.48
C ASN A 150 -10.89 1.88 -8.63
N ARG A 151 -11.50 3.00 -8.20
CA ARG A 151 -10.89 4.31 -8.30
C ARG A 151 -10.09 4.61 -7.04
N TYR A 152 -8.77 4.52 -7.16
CA TYR A 152 -7.86 4.96 -6.11
C TYR A 152 -7.30 6.34 -6.45
N THR A 153 -7.15 7.18 -5.44
CA THR A 153 -6.56 8.51 -5.57
C THR A 153 -5.07 8.43 -5.24
N TRP A 154 -4.20 8.95 -6.10
CA TRP A 154 -2.77 9.10 -5.78
C TRP A 154 -2.60 10.13 -4.65
N VAL A 155 -1.97 9.74 -3.55
CA VAL A 155 -1.85 10.59 -2.35
C VAL A 155 -0.42 10.97 -1.99
N ALA A 156 0.58 10.17 -2.33
CA ALA A 156 1.97 10.46 -1.97
C ALA A 156 2.97 9.77 -2.90
N ASP A 157 4.16 10.37 -3.02
CA ASP A 157 5.38 9.76 -3.59
C ASP A 157 6.52 9.89 -2.57
N LEU A 158 7.25 8.80 -2.35
CA LEU A 158 8.46 8.75 -1.52
C LEU A 158 9.59 8.12 -2.32
N GLY A 159 10.73 8.79 -2.38
CA GLY A 159 11.93 8.30 -3.05
C GLY A 159 12.79 7.43 -2.15
N TYR A 160 13.47 6.46 -2.76
CA TYR A 160 14.48 5.65 -2.11
C TYR A 160 15.72 5.55 -2.99
N GLU A 161 16.89 5.68 -2.37
CA GLU A 161 18.17 5.30 -2.96
C GLU A 161 18.57 3.96 -2.33
N ALA A 162 18.38 2.88 -3.09
CA ALA A 162 18.60 1.51 -2.65
C ALA A 162 20.07 1.11 -2.88
N ALA A 163 20.74 0.63 -1.84
CA ALA A 163 22.12 0.17 -1.91
C ALA A 163 22.27 -1.23 -2.52
N ALA A 164 21.19 -2.00 -2.58
CA ALA A 164 21.16 -3.37 -3.08
C ALA A 164 19.78 -3.71 -3.66
N GLY A 165 19.64 -4.90 -4.24
CA GLY A 165 18.36 -5.43 -4.66
C GLY A 165 18.15 -6.87 -4.23
N THR A 166 16.93 -7.35 -4.39
CA THR A 166 16.51 -8.71 -4.04
C THR A 166 15.63 -9.33 -5.11
N ASP A 167 15.81 -10.62 -5.34
CA ASP A 167 14.91 -11.42 -6.18
C ASP A 167 13.59 -11.77 -5.47
N SER A 168 13.52 -11.52 -4.15
CA SER A 168 12.31 -11.77 -3.36
C SER A 168 11.16 -10.89 -3.81
N ARG A 169 9.96 -11.47 -3.83
CA ARG A 169 8.71 -10.77 -4.17
C ARG A 169 7.65 -11.08 -3.13
N PHE A 170 6.68 -10.19 -2.97
CA PHE A 170 5.50 -10.48 -2.17
C PHE A 170 4.53 -11.39 -2.94
N PRO A 171 3.63 -12.13 -2.27
CA PRO A 171 2.51 -12.75 -2.95
C PRO A 171 1.62 -11.70 -3.61
N GLU A 172 0.99 -12.09 -4.71
CA GLU A 172 -0.09 -11.30 -5.29
C GLU A 172 -1.30 -11.33 -4.36
N THR A 173 -1.95 -10.18 -4.16
CA THR A 173 -3.17 -10.06 -3.35
C THR A 173 -4.38 -9.87 -4.28
N PHE A 174 -5.49 -10.51 -3.95
CA PHE A 174 -6.76 -10.30 -4.65
C PHE A 174 -7.62 -9.28 -3.92
N GLY A 175 -8.62 -8.70 -4.59
CA GLY A 175 -9.52 -7.68 -4.00
C GLY A 175 -10.16 -8.13 -2.67
N THR A 176 -10.48 -9.41 -2.53
CA THR A 176 -11.01 -10.01 -1.29
C THR A 176 -10.06 -9.81 -0.11
N TYR A 177 -8.73 -9.84 -0.30
CA TYR A 177 -7.72 -9.66 0.75
C TYR A 177 -7.92 -8.34 1.52
N GLY A 178 -8.00 -7.23 0.79
CA GLY A 178 -8.23 -5.91 1.39
C GLY A 178 -9.64 -5.74 1.94
N GLN A 179 -10.66 -6.27 1.25
CA GLN A 179 -12.07 -6.12 1.64
C GLN A 179 -12.40 -6.78 2.99
N ILE A 180 -11.80 -7.93 3.28
CA ILE A 180 -12.06 -8.65 4.54
C ILE A 180 -11.03 -8.31 5.63
N GLY A 181 -10.13 -7.35 5.39
CA GLY A 181 -9.09 -6.98 6.36
C GLY A 181 -8.10 -8.10 6.65
N CYS A 182 -7.76 -8.91 5.63
CA CYS A 182 -6.78 -9.99 5.77
C CYS A 182 -5.38 -9.42 6.04
N ASN A 183 -4.61 -10.07 6.91
CA ASN A 183 -3.22 -9.75 7.17
C ASN A 183 -2.34 -11.02 7.11
N LEU A 184 -1.40 -11.05 6.17
CA LEU A 184 -0.43 -12.14 6.03
C LEU A 184 0.70 -12.01 7.04
N ILE A 185 0.93 -13.08 7.81
CA ILE A 185 2.04 -13.18 8.77
C ILE A 185 3.21 -13.95 8.15
N GLU A 186 2.97 -15.14 7.60
CA GLU A 186 3.99 -15.96 6.92
C GLU A 186 3.36 -16.99 5.97
N PRO A 187 4.07 -17.40 4.90
CA PRO A 187 5.33 -16.85 4.39
C PRO A 187 5.09 -15.51 3.66
N GLN A 188 5.90 -14.48 3.89
CA GLN A 188 5.69 -13.17 3.26
C GLN A 188 6.31 -13.04 1.86
N PHE A 189 7.22 -13.93 1.50
CA PHE A 189 8.03 -13.81 0.30
C PHE A 189 7.90 -15.03 -0.61
N SER A 190 8.10 -14.79 -1.90
CA SER A 190 8.31 -15.78 -2.95
C SER A 190 9.68 -15.54 -3.61
N PRO A 191 10.31 -16.55 -4.23
CA PRO A 191 9.80 -17.92 -4.41
C PRO A 191 9.74 -18.71 -3.10
N LEU A 192 8.78 -19.63 -2.99
CA LEU A 192 8.65 -20.51 -1.83
C LEU A 192 9.62 -21.71 -1.95
N PRO A 193 10.23 -22.18 -0.84
CA PRO A 193 11.02 -23.41 -0.84
C PRO A 193 10.22 -24.61 -1.36
N VAL A 194 10.71 -25.26 -2.41
CA VAL A 194 10.02 -26.39 -3.06
C VAL A 194 10.27 -27.69 -2.30
N GLY A 195 9.21 -28.45 -2.02
CA GLY A 195 9.30 -29.77 -1.40
C GLY A 195 9.48 -29.75 0.13
N GLU A 196 9.57 -28.56 0.74
CA GLU A 196 9.69 -28.42 2.19
C GLU A 196 8.33 -28.05 2.84
N PRO A 197 8.05 -28.54 4.06
CA PRO A 197 6.87 -28.13 4.81
C PRO A 197 7.01 -26.66 5.25
N LEU A 198 6.14 -25.80 4.73
CA LEU A 198 6.09 -24.37 5.05
C LEU A 198 4.90 -24.07 5.95
N ARG A 199 5.14 -23.28 6.99
CA ARG A 199 4.07 -22.77 7.84
C ARG A 199 3.39 -21.59 7.16
N PHE A 200 2.08 -21.66 7.10
CA PHE A 200 1.20 -20.56 6.74
C PHE A 200 0.54 -20.02 7.99
N SER A 201 0.53 -18.70 8.13
CA SER A 201 -0.16 -17.96 9.19
C SER A 201 -0.77 -16.70 8.60
N VAL A 202 -2.09 -16.58 8.70
CA VAL A 202 -2.85 -15.43 8.21
C VAL A 202 -3.91 -15.03 9.24
N ASP A 203 -4.05 -13.74 9.50
CA ASP A 203 -5.16 -13.21 10.28
C ASP A 203 -6.29 -12.83 9.33
N VAL A 204 -7.43 -13.51 9.46
CA VAL A 204 -8.58 -13.33 8.57
C VAL A 204 -9.87 -13.28 9.40
N PRO A 205 -10.41 -12.08 9.66
CA PRO A 205 -11.59 -11.93 10.50
C PRO A 205 -12.87 -12.38 9.80
N GLY A 206 -13.79 -12.95 10.59
CA GLY A 206 -15.16 -13.20 10.16
C GLY A 206 -15.39 -14.29 9.10
N VAL A 207 -14.36 -15.06 8.71
CA VAL A 207 -14.48 -16.15 7.73
C VAL A 207 -14.75 -17.50 8.38
N ALA A 208 -15.39 -18.42 7.64
CA ALA A 208 -15.71 -19.77 8.09
C ALA A 208 -14.55 -20.76 7.88
N GLY A 209 -13.66 -20.50 6.93
CA GLY A 209 -12.53 -21.37 6.63
C GLY A 209 -11.43 -20.70 5.83
N VAL A 210 -10.21 -21.21 5.97
CA VAL A 210 -9.03 -20.81 5.20
C VAL A 210 -8.31 -22.06 4.71
N ALA A 211 -7.85 -22.06 3.47
CA ALA A 211 -7.13 -23.19 2.89
C ALA A 211 -5.99 -22.73 1.99
N VAL A 212 -4.90 -23.50 2.02
CA VAL A 212 -3.82 -23.41 1.04
C VAL A 212 -4.07 -24.45 -0.03
N VAL A 213 -4.03 -24.02 -1.30
CA VAL A 213 -4.40 -24.84 -2.46
C VAL A 213 -3.33 -24.74 -3.53
N GLN A 214 -2.88 -25.89 -4.02
CA GLN A 214 -1.99 -25.98 -5.18
C GLN A 214 -2.42 -27.16 -6.05
N GLY A 215 -3.01 -26.87 -7.22
CA GLY A 215 -3.68 -27.88 -8.04
C GLY A 215 -4.80 -28.59 -7.28
N GLU A 216 -4.71 -29.91 -7.16
CA GLU A 216 -5.68 -30.75 -6.44
C GLU A 216 -5.34 -30.90 -4.94
N ALA A 217 -4.17 -30.43 -4.49
CA ALA A 217 -3.79 -30.50 -3.09
C ALA A 217 -4.44 -29.37 -2.30
N TRP A 218 -5.27 -29.74 -1.32
CA TRP A 218 -5.95 -28.83 -0.41
C TRP A 218 -5.49 -29.06 1.03
N THR A 219 -5.02 -28.00 1.67
CA THR A 219 -4.65 -28.00 3.09
C THR A 219 -5.50 -26.97 3.82
N LYS A 220 -6.45 -27.42 4.63
CA LYS A 220 -7.24 -26.52 5.47
C LYS A 220 -6.41 -26.05 6.65
N LEU A 221 -6.39 -24.73 6.87
CA LEU A 221 -5.76 -24.13 8.03
C LEU A 221 -6.69 -24.22 9.24
N GLN A 222 -6.11 -24.27 10.43
CA GLN A 222 -6.81 -24.33 11.70
C GLN A 222 -6.79 -22.96 12.36
N ARG A 223 -7.95 -22.51 12.83
CA ARG A 223 -8.05 -21.31 13.64
C ARG A 223 -7.43 -21.58 15.02
N THR A 224 -6.44 -20.79 15.41
CA THR A 224 -5.69 -20.96 16.66
C THR A 224 -6.22 -20.03 17.75
N THR A 225 -6.04 -18.72 17.59
CA THR A 225 -6.44 -17.67 18.54
C THR A 225 -7.01 -16.48 17.80
N GLY A 226 -8.17 -15.99 18.24
CA GLY A 226 -8.87 -14.89 17.57
C GLY A 226 -9.17 -15.24 16.12
N ASP A 227 -8.68 -14.41 15.21
CA ASP A 227 -8.86 -14.56 13.76
C ASP A 227 -7.61 -15.13 13.06
N ASN A 228 -6.64 -15.65 13.82
CA ASN A 228 -5.43 -16.26 13.28
C ASN A 228 -5.69 -17.69 12.79
N TRP A 229 -5.30 -17.98 11.55
CA TRP A 229 -5.39 -19.28 10.90
C TRP A 229 -4.00 -19.79 10.54
N THR A 230 -3.69 -21.02 10.99
CA THR A 230 -2.36 -21.60 10.78
C THR A 230 -2.41 -23.02 10.26
N GLY A 231 -1.36 -23.43 9.57
CA GLY A 231 -1.19 -24.80 9.11
C GLY A 231 0.09 -24.95 8.29
N THR A 232 0.39 -26.17 7.88
CA THR A 232 1.62 -26.46 7.14
C THR A 232 1.26 -27.05 5.79
N ALA A 233 1.78 -26.45 4.72
CA ALA A 233 1.62 -26.94 3.36
C ALA A 233 2.99 -26.97 2.67
N THR A 234 3.13 -27.83 1.66
CA THR A 234 4.36 -27.96 0.88
C THR A 234 4.11 -27.41 -0.51
N SER A 235 4.98 -26.51 -0.97
CA SER A 235 4.93 -25.99 -2.34
C SER A 235 5.64 -26.90 -3.33
N SER A 236 5.07 -27.01 -4.53
CA SER A 236 5.70 -27.58 -5.73
C SER A 236 6.00 -26.48 -6.77
N SER A 237 6.80 -26.80 -7.78
CA SER A 237 7.06 -25.92 -8.94
C SER A 237 6.05 -26.12 -10.09
N SER A 238 5.02 -26.94 -9.90
CA SER A 238 4.13 -27.36 -11.00
C SER A 238 3.01 -26.36 -11.30
N GLN A 239 2.53 -25.63 -10.29
CA GLN A 239 1.43 -24.67 -10.39
C GLN A 239 1.55 -23.58 -9.32
N PRO A 240 0.94 -22.39 -9.49
CA PRO A 240 0.88 -21.38 -8.44
C PRO A 240 0.18 -21.90 -7.19
N LEU A 241 0.69 -21.52 -6.01
CA LEU A 241 0.08 -21.82 -4.72
C LEU A 241 -0.83 -20.67 -4.31
N LYS A 242 -2.07 -20.97 -3.94
CA LYS A 242 -3.08 -19.98 -3.56
C LYS A 242 -3.50 -20.13 -2.11
N VAL A 243 -3.82 -19.02 -1.46
CA VAL A 243 -4.57 -19.03 -0.20
C VAL A 243 -5.99 -18.59 -0.51
N LEU A 244 -6.95 -19.42 -0.13
CA LEU A 244 -8.36 -19.21 -0.34
C LEU A 244 -9.10 -19.08 1.00
N VAL A 245 -10.21 -18.35 0.99
CA VAL A 245 -11.11 -18.18 2.14
C VAL A 245 -12.52 -18.62 1.78
N GLN A 246 -13.22 -19.17 2.77
CA GLN A 246 -14.64 -19.47 2.72
C GLN A 246 -15.36 -18.46 3.62
N LEU A 247 -16.17 -17.58 3.04
CA LEU A 247 -16.79 -16.48 3.80
C LEU A 247 -17.87 -16.98 4.78
N ARG A 248 -18.66 -18.00 4.38
CA ARG A 248 -19.73 -18.58 5.20
C ARG A 248 -19.67 -20.10 5.19
N ALA A 249 -20.06 -20.73 6.30
CA ALA A 249 -19.92 -22.19 6.45
C ALA A 249 -20.87 -22.99 5.54
N ASP A 250 -21.98 -22.40 5.12
CA ASP A 250 -22.98 -22.96 4.21
C ASP A 250 -22.67 -22.72 2.73
N ASP A 251 -21.69 -21.88 2.41
CA ASP A 251 -21.28 -21.57 1.04
C ASP A 251 -20.23 -22.58 0.56
N SER A 252 -20.39 -23.16 -0.62
CA SER A 252 -19.38 -24.04 -1.23
C SER A 252 -18.28 -23.26 -1.96
N GLN A 253 -18.45 -21.95 -2.15
CA GLN A 253 -17.51 -21.10 -2.86
C GLN A 253 -16.32 -20.70 -1.99
N TRP A 254 -15.13 -20.80 -2.58
CA TRP A 254 -13.87 -20.33 -2.00
C TRP A 254 -13.35 -19.17 -2.85
N GLN A 255 -12.94 -18.09 -2.20
CA GLN A 255 -12.41 -16.90 -2.85
C GLN A 255 -10.91 -16.79 -2.62
N GLY A 256 -10.16 -16.40 -3.66
CA GLY A 256 -8.73 -16.16 -3.54
C GLY A 256 -8.43 -14.89 -2.74
N ILE A 257 -7.45 -14.97 -1.86
CA ILE A 257 -6.90 -13.81 -1.15
C ILE A 257 -5.41 -13.58 -1.46
N LEU A 258 -4.64 -14.66 -1.69
CA LEU A 258 -3.21 -14.59 -2.00
C LEU A 258 -2.82 -15.60 -3.07
N GLN A 259 -1.78 -15.28 -3.84
CA GLN A 259 -1.13 -16.21 -4.77
C GLN A 259 0.40 -16.05 -4.72
N TYR A 260 1.09 -17.19 -4.68
CA TYR A 260 2.54 -17.31 -4.83
C TYR A 260 2.82 -17.96 -6.19
N GLU A 261 3.84 -17.45 -6.89
CA GLU A 261 4.41 -18.04 -8.11
C GLU A 261 5.71 -18.76 -7.80
#